data_AF-A0A9X4KQJ5-F1
#
_entry.id   AF-A0A9X4KQJ5-F1
#
_cell.length_a   1.000
_cell.length_b   1.000
_cell.length_c   1.000
_cell.angle_alpha   90.00
_cell.angle_beta   90.00
_cell.angle_gamma   90.00
#
_symmetry.space_group_name_H-M   'P 1'
#
loop_
_entity.id
_entity.type
_entity.pdbx_description
1 polymer ?
#
loop_
_entity_poly.entity_id
_entity_poly.type
_entity_poly.pdbx_seq_one_letter_code
_entity_poly.pdbx_strand_id
1 'polypeptide(L)'
;MATLISAGRCPQAAAKSAFPPGEYEAPREIVYAKPLTADDPATRPGKTLRLLRLRRTRPEGGELRLKSFHYMNNIAAKRELQAGGASASVEGLFLNERDEIVEGLVSNVFWVRDGVLHTPSLDTGPLAGVTRAYVLEQARRAGLACQESRYAWDDLLGADECFVTNSIQEIVPVLALQEPDGQLARGTGGLASNRAAADAARVPGPWTRRLMDAYRAAAEKGDEA
;
A
#
# COMPACT_ATOMS: atom_id res chain seq x y z
N MET A 1 2.94 -28.01 9.61
CA MET A 1 3.37 -28.12 11.02
C MET A 1 4.55 -27.19 11.21
N ALA A 2 4.43 -26.17 12.06
CA ALA A 2 5.57 -25.37 12.48
C ALA A 2 5.49 -25.24 14.00
N THR A 3 6.37 -25.97 14.69
CA THR A 3 6.58 -25.82 16.13
C THR A 3 8.03 -25.39 16.32
N LEU A 4 8.22 -24.16 16.76
CA LEU A 4 9.35 -23.79 17.60
C LEU A 4 8.91 -22.61 18.47
N ILE A 5 8.69 -22.85 19.76
CA ILE A 5 8.63 -21.79 20.77
C ILE A 5 9.78 -22.07 21.71
N SER A 6 10.91 -21.37 21.49
CA SER A 6 11.96 -21.26 22.50
C SER A 6 11.45 -20.34 23.60
N ALA A 7 11.21 -20.91 24.78
CA ALA A 7 10.85 -20.16 25.98
C ALA A 7 12.12 -19.63 26.67
N GLY A 8 12.61 -18.47 26.23
CA GLY A 8 13.60 -17.71 26.97
C GLY A 8 12.99 -17.10 28.24
N ARG A 9 13.59 -17.33 29.40
CA ARG A 9 13.19 -16.70 30.67
C ARG A 9 13.58 -15.22 30.65
N CYS A 10 12.66 -14.35 31.04
CA CYS A 10 12.96 -12.94 31.34
C CYS A 10 13.74 -12.89 32.66
N PRO A 11 15.00 -12.39 32.70
CA PRO A 11 15.69 -12.21 33.96
C PRO A 11 15.14 -10.99 34.69
N GLN A 12 14.75 -11.24 35.94
CA GLN A 12 14.66 -10.29 37.06
C GLN A 12 13.66 -9.13 36.99
N ALA A 13 12.63 -9.30 37.82
CA ALA A 13 12.09 -8.34 38.78
C ALA A 13 12.72 -6.93 38.81
N ALA A 14 12.36 -6.10 37.84
CA ALA A 14 12.38 -4.65 37.96
C ALA A 14 10.93 -4.16 37.82
N ALA A 15 10.58 -3.11 38.57
CA ALA A 15 9.24 -2.60 38.84
C ALA A 15 8.18 -2.91 37.75
N LYS A 16 7.02 -3.41 38.19
CA LYS A 16 5.82 -3.68 37.36
C LYS A 16 5.24 -2.37 36.78
N SER A 17 6.01 -1.68 35.95
CA SER A 17 5.53 -0.62 35.10
C SER A 17 4.95 -1.26 33.85
N ALA A 18 3.81 -0.77 33.39
CA ALA A 18 3.29 -1.12 32.07
C ALA A 18 4.27 -0.69 30.94
N PHE A 19 5.19 0.22 31.24
CA PHE A 19 6.18 0.79 30.32
C PHE A 19 7.56 0.74 30.99
N PRO A 20 8.26 -0.42 30.94
CA PRO A 20 9.62 -0.52 31.47
C PRO A 20 10.55 0.37 30.62
N PRO A 21 11.33 1.27 31.25
CA PRO A 21 12.23 2.18 30.53
C PRO A 21 13.58 1.55 30.15
N GLY A 22 13.82 0.29 30.57
CA GLY A 22 15.07 -0.41 30.32
C GLY A 22 15.30 -0.73 28.85
N GLU A 23 16.57 -0.83 28.47
CA GLU A 23 16.95 -1.24 27.12
C GLU A 23 16.57 -2.71 26.86
N TYR A 24 16.28 -3.01 25.60
CA TYR A 24 15.90 -4.36 25.20
C TYR A 24 17.16 -5.16 24.86
N GLU A 25 17.72 -5.85 25.86
CA GLU A 25 19.02 -6.53 25.73
C GLU A 25 18.97 -7.88 24.98
N ALA A 26 17.81 -8.52 24.93
CA ALA A 26 17.64 -9.84 24.34
C ALA A 26 16.45 -9.87 23.37
N PRO A 27 16.67 -9.55 22.06
CA PRO A 27 15.60 -9.58 21.09
C PRO A 27 15.04 -10.99 20.90
N ARG A 28 13.72 -11.08 20.72
CA ARG A 28 13.07 -12.34 20.35
C ARG A 28 12.86 -12.38 18.85
N GLU A 29 13.53 -13.33 18.22
CA GLU A 29 13.35 -13.63 16.80
C GLU A 29 12.25 -14.67 16.63
N ILE A 30 11.27 -14.35 15.77
CA ILE A 30 10.15 -15.23 15.47
C ILE A 30 10.02 -15.30 13.94
N VAL A 31 10.10 -16.50 13.39
CA VAL A 31 9.89 -16.76 11.96
C VAL A 31 8.57 -17.51 11.78
N TYR A 32 7.66 -16.95 11.00
CA TYR A 32 6.39 -17.57 10.64
C TYR A 32 6.31 -17.73 9.13
N ALA A 33 6.04 -18.95 8.67
CA ALA A 33 5.85 -19.28 7.26
C ALA A 33 4.46 -19.87 7.04
N LYS A 34 3.72 -19.30 6.08
CA LYS A 34 2.42 -19.79 5.62
C LYS A 34 2.46 -19.89 4.09
N PRO A 35 2.00 -21.00 3.48
CA PRO A 35 1.92 -21.09 2.03
C PRO A 35 0.98 -20.00 1.51
N LEU A 36 1.40 -19.33 0.44
CA LEU A 36 0.52 -18.46 -0.33
C LEU A 36 -0.33 -19.32 -1.24
N THR A 37 -1.61 -18.99 -1.36
CA THR A 37 -2.48 -19.63 -2.34
C THR A 37 -1.97 -19.27 -3.73
N ALA A 38 -1.77 -20.27 -4.58
CA ALA A 38 -1.39 -20.04 -5.96
C ALA A 38 -2.46 -19.17 -6.63
N ASP A 39 -2.05 -18.03 -7.18
CA ASP A 39 -2.92 -17.10 -7.87
C ASP A 39 -2.19 -16.39 -9.01
N ASP A 40 -2.97 -15.90 -9.96
CA ASP A 40 -2.48 -15.11 -11.09
C ASP A 40 -2.93 -13.65 -10.94
N PRO A 41 -2.02 -12.70 -10.64
CA PRO A 41 -2.35 -11.28 -10.53
C PRO A 41 -3.01 -10.69 -11.75
N ALA A 42 -2.72 -11.19 -12.96
CA ALA A 42 -3.30 -10.67 -14.19
C ALA A 42 -4.83 -10.92 -14.25
N THR A 43 -5.31 -11.95 -13.55
CA THR A 43 -6.73 -12.29 -13.44
C THR A 43 -7.43 -11.66 -12.24
N ARG A 44 -6.68 -11.05 -11.30
CA ARG A 44 -7.26 -10.45 -10.09
C ARG A 44 -8.10 -9.23 -10.48
N PRO A 45 -9.29 -9.05 -9.89
CA PRO A 45 -10.04 -7.82 -10.08
C PRO A 45 -9.27 -6.64 -9.50
N GLY A 46 -9.28 -5.51 -10.20
CA GLY A 46 -8.76 -4.27 -9.65
C GLY A 46 -9.55 -3.82 -8.42
N LYS A 47 -8.93 -2.94 -7.63
CA LYS A 47 -9.50 -2.39 -6.41
C LYS A 47 -10.19 -1.05 -6.64
N THR A 48 -11.04 -0.71 -5.69
CA THR A 48 -11.49 0.67 -5.49
C THR A 48 -10.64 1.29 -4.39
N LEU A 49 -10.16 2.50 -4.57
CA LEU A 49 -9.41 3.26 -3.57
C LEU A 49 -10.33 4.31 -2.97
N ARG A 50 -10.63 4.21 -1.67
CA ARG A 50 -11.51 5.12 -0.96
C ARG A 50 -10.71 6.04 -0.05
N LEU A 51 -10.91 7.35 -0.19
CA LEU A 51 -10.33 8.34 0.71
C LEU A 51 -10.83 8.12 2.14
N LEU A 52 -9.91 8.08 3.11
CA LEU A 52 -10.24 7.93 4.52
C LEU A 52 -10.42 9.30 5.19
N ARG A 53 -11.34 9.38 6.15
CA ARG A 53 -11.43 10.51 7.09
C ARG A 53 -10.32 10.44 8.12
N LEU A 54 -9.98 9.23 8.57
CA LEU A 54 -8.88 9.01 9.50
C LEU A 54 -7.54 9.38 8.84
N ARG A 55 -6.75 10.21 9.53
CA ARG A 55 -5.41 10.59 9.08
C ARG A 55 -4.38 9.52 9.40
N ARG A 56 -3.32 9.46 8.59
CA ARG A 56 -2.14 8.65 8.90
C ARG A 56 -1.46 9.21 10.15
N THR A 57 -1.02 8.33 11.03
CA THR A 57 -0.11 8.71 12.11
C THR A 57 1.22 9.20 11.56
N ARG A 58 1.95 9.99 12.37
CA ARG A 58 3.33 10.36 12.05
C ARG A 58 4.25 9.12 12.10
N PRO A 59 5.35 9.12 11.33
CA PRO A 59 6.33 8.04 11.40
C PRO A 59 6.91 7.84 12.80
N GLU A 60 7.06 6.58 13.20
CA GLU A 60 7.58 6.21 14.53
C GLU A 60 9.09 6.43 14.64
N GLY A 61 9.81 6.35 13.52
CA GLY A 61 11.25 6.57 13.43
C GLY A 61 11.64 8.03 13.25
N GLY A 62 10.73 8.98 13.55
CA GLY A 62 10.94 10.41 13.30
C GLY A 62 10.76 10.76 11.83
N GLU A 63 11.83 10.62 11.04
CA GLU A 63 11.82 10.96 9.61
C GLU A 63 11.28 9.84 8.73
N LEU A 64 11.48 8.58 9.14
CA LEU A 64 11.08 7.40 8.36
C LEU A 64 10.13 6.51 9.14
N ARG A 65 9.17 5.92 8.41
CA ARG A 65 8.21 4.97 8.97
C ARG A 65 8.85 3.60 9.13
N LEU A 66 8.73 3.04 10.33
CA LEU A 66 9.23 1.70 10.63
C LEU A 66 8.14 0.68 10.36
N LYS A 67 8.51 -0.50 9.86
CA LYS A 67 7.60 -1.64 9.77
C LYS A 67 7.52 -2.35 11.13
N SER A 68 6.82 -1.73 12.08
CA SER A 68 6.66 -2.21 13.46
C SER A 68 5.27 -2.82 13.71
N PHE A 69 5.01 -3.23 14.96
CA PHE A 69 3.67 -3.66 15.41
C PHE A 69 2.66 -2.51 15.54
N HIS A 70 3.02 -1.26 15.21
CA HIS A 70 2.15 -0.10 15.32
C HIS A 70 1.07 -0.03 14.22
N TYR A 71 0.16 -1.01 14.22
CA TYR A 71 -0.89 -1.18 13.22
C TYR A 71 -2.27 -0.68 13.69
N MET A 72 -2.36 -0.02 14.84
CA MET A 72 -3.65 0.43 15.40
C MET A 72 -4.36 1.43 14.47
N ASN A 73 -3.62 2.35 13.84
CA ASN A 73 -4.17 3.31 12.88
C ASN A 73 -4.76 2.59 11.65
N ASN A 74 -4.09 1.54 11.16
CA ASN A 74 -4.55 0.72 10.04
C ASN A 74 -5.79 -0.11 10.42
N ILE A 75 -5.84 -0.66 11.64
CA ILE A 75 -7.02 -1.36 12.16
C ILE A 75 -8.21 -0.40 12.26
N ALA A 76 -8.00 0.82 12.77
CA ALA A 76 -9.04 1.83 12.89
C ALA A 76 -9.59 2.25 11.51
N ALA A 77 -8.72 2.47 10.52
CA ALA A 77 -9.16 2.76 9.16
C ALA A 77 -9.89 1.57 8.51
N LYS A 78 -9.49 0.32 8.81
CA LYS A 78 -10.24 -0.84 8.31
C LYS A 78 -11.67 -0.88 8.88
N ARG A 79 -11.84 -0.50 10.15
CA ARG A 79 -13.16 -0.36 10.79
C ARG A 79 -13.96 0.78 10.18
N GLU A 80 -13.33 1.91 9.86
CA GLU A 80 -13.96 3.03 9.15
C GLU A 80 -14.55 2.56 7.80
N LEU A 81 -13.76 1.84 7.00
CA LEU A 81 -14.23 1.27 5.73
C LEU A 81 -15.42 0.31 5.93
N GLN A 82 -15.33 -0.59 6.92
CA GLN A 82 -16.41 -1.54 7.21
C GLN A 82 -17.70 -0.83 7.62
N ALA A 83 -17.61 0.19 8.49
CA ALA A 83 -18.77 0.99 8.89
C ALA A 83 -19.38 1.77 7.71
N GLY A 84 -18.55 2.20 6.75
CA GLY A 84 -18.97 2.82 5.49
C GLY A 84 -19.41 1.84 4.40
N GLY A 85 -19.70 0.57 4.73
CA GLY A 85 -20.21 -0.42 3.78
C GLY A 85 -19.21 -0.83 2.68
N ALA A 86 -17.92 -0.64 2.91
CA ALA A 86 -16.89 -1.02 1.94
C ALA A 86 -16.76 -2.54 1.83
N SER A 87 -16.68 -3.06 0.60
CA SER A 87 -16.40 -4.48 0.34
C SER A 87 -14.91 -4.80 0.54
N ALA A 88 -14.55 -6.09 0.46
CA ALA A 88 -13.17 -6.54 0.57
C ALA A 88 -12.24 -6.00 -0.55
N SER A 89 -12.81 -5.57 -1.69
CA SER A 89 -12.06 -4.99 -2.82
C SER A 89 -11.77 -3.49 -2.67
N VAL A 90 -12.23 -2.87 -1.58
CA VAL A 90 -11.93 -1.46 -1.28
C VAL A 90 -10.65 -1.37 -0.45
N GLU A 91 -9.67 -0.67 -0.99
CA GLU A 91 -8.47 -0.21 -0.28
C GLU A 91 -8.73 1.20 0.26
N GLY A 92 -8.30 1.48 1.48
CA GLY A 92 -8.41 2.81 2.07
C GLY A 92 -7.16 3.62 1.76
N LEU A 93 -7.31 4.90 1.38
CA LEU A 93 -6.21 5.83 1.16
C LEU A 93 -6.09 6.80 2.32
N PHE A 94 -4.91 6.84 2.93
CA PHE A 94 -4.60 7.81 3.97
C PHE A 94 -4.05 9.11 3.39
N LEU A 95 -4.49 10.21 3.99
CA LEU A 95 -3.79 11.49 3.98
C LEU A 95 -3.09 11.72 5.32
N ASN A 96 -2.03 12.53 5.34
CA ASN A 96 -1.44 13.02 6.59
C ASN A 96 -2.20 14.26 7.11
N GLU A 97 -1.69 14.84 8.19
CA GLU A 97 -2.24 16.05 8.83
C GLU A 97 -2.15 17.32 7.97
N ARG A 98 -1.37 17.29 6.87
CA ARG A 98 -1.20 18.39 5.90
C ARG A 98 -2.04 18.20 4.63
N ASP A 99 -3.00 17.27 4.65
CA ASP A 99 -3.81 16.89 3.48
C ASP A 99 -3.00 16.32 2.30
N GLU A 100 -1.78 15.83 2.56
CA GLU A 100 -0.96 15.18 1.54
C GLU A 100 -1.23 13.67 1.51
N ILE A 101 -1.26 13.09 0.31
CA ILE A 101 -1.38 11.64 0.09
C ILE A 101 -0.18 10.92 0.72
N VAL A 102 -0.44 9.82 1.43
CA VAL A 102 0.60 9.02 2.07
C VAL A 102 0.66 7.61 1.47
N GLU A 103 -0.28 6.75 1.83
CA GLU A 103 -0.27 5.33 1.47
C GLU A 103 -1.67 4.73 1.63
N GLY A 104 -1.86 3.51 1.13
CA GLY A 104 -3.04 2.72 1.43
C GLY A 104 -3.00 2.10 2.84
N LEU A 105 -4.02 1.32 3.22
CA LEU A 105 -4.02 0.64 4.53
C LEU A 105 -2.83 -0.31 4.70
N VAL A 106 -2.43 -1.01 3.65
CA VAL A 106 -1.34 -2.01 3.70
C VAL A 106 -0.50 -1.99 2.43
N SER A 107 -0.45 -0.84 1.75
CA SER A 107 0.12 -0.72 0.42
C SER A 107 0.65 0.69 0.16
N ASN A 108 1.68 0.81 -0.68
CA ASN A 108 2.03 2.11 -1.27
C ASN A 108 1.10 2.40 -2.45
N VAL A 109 0.95 3.68 -2.81
CA VAL A 109 0.09 4.14 -3.91
C VAL A 109 0.94 4.78 -5.02
N PHE A 110 0.55 4.53 -6.25
CA PHE A 110 1.16 5.07 -7.45
C PHE A 110 0.10 5.47 -8.46
N TRP A 111 0.41 6.45 -9.28
CA TRP A 111 -0.43 6.80 -10.42
C TRP A 111 0.40 7.33 -11.57
N VAL A 112 -0.12 7.19 -12.79
CA VAL A 112 0.46 7.79 -13.98
C VAL A 112 -0.40 8.97 -14.39
N ARG A 113 0.24 10.08 -14.72
CA ARG A 113 -0.40 11.25 -15.31
C ARG A 113 0.53 11.87 -16.33
N ASP A 114 0.03 12.16 -17.53
CA ASP A 114 0.79 12.83 -18.59
C ASP A 114 2.14 12.13 -18.89
N GLY A 115 2.16 10.79 -18.79
CA GLY A 115 3.36 9.98 -19.04
C GLY A 115 4.42 10.02 -17.93
N VAL A 116 4.08 10.46 -16.72
CA VAL A 116 4.96 10.46 -15.54
C VAL A 116 4.36 9.56 -14.46
N LEU A 117 5.18 8.71 -13.84
CA LEU A 117 4.81 7.93 -12.66
C LEU A 117 5.00 8.76 -11.39
N HIS A 118 3.92 8.94 -10.65
CA HIS A 118 3.90 9.66 -9.39
C HIS A 118 3.72 8.71 -8.22
N THR A 119 4.38 9.01 -7.11
CA THR A 119 4.13 8.37 -5.80
C THR A 119 4.51 9.35 -4.69
N PRO A 120 3.89 9.29 -3.50
CA PRO A 120 4.26 10.17 -2.41
C PRO A 120 5.73 10.00 -2.00
N SER A 121 6.38 11.13 -1.75
CA SER A 121 7.72 11.18 -1.18
C SER A 121 7.74 10.58 0.23
N LEU A 122 8.87 10.01 0.64
CA LEU A 122 8.99 9.36 1.95
C LEU A 122 8.80 10.35 3.12
N ASP A 123 9.07 11.64 2.90
CA ASP A 123 8.87 12.71 3.89
C ASP A 123 7.39 13.03 4.17
N THR A 124 6.45 12.49 3.39
CA THR A 124 5.00 12.56 3.70
C THR A 124 4.56 11.48 4.69
N GLY A 125 5.45 10.53 5.00
CA GLY A 125 5.27 9.49 6.00
C GLY A 125 4.82 8.09 5.54
N PRO A 126 4.88 7.69 4.24
CA PRO A 126 4.57 6.31 3.85
C PRO A 126 5.67 5.35 4.32
N LEU A 127 5.34 4.06 4.38
CA LEU A 127 6.34 3.02 4.56
C LEU A 127 7.24 2.95 3.31
N ALA A 128 8.56 2.92 3.51
CA ALA A 128 9.54 2.70 2.45
C ALA A 128 9.50 1.24 1.96
N GLY A 129 8.46 0.88 1.21
CA GLY A 129 8.21 -0.49 0.78
C GLY A 129 9.25 -1.02 -0.21
N VAL A 130 9.65 -2.28 -0.06
CA VAL A 130 10.57 -2.94 -1.00
C VAL A 130 9.97 -3.06 -2.41
N THR A 131 8.67 -3.40 -2.51
CA THR A 131 7.94 -3.43 -3.78
C THR A 131 7.84 -2.05 -4.41
N ARG A 132 7.69 -0.99 -3.61
CA ARG A 132 7.70 0.40 -4.08
C ARG A 132 9.05 0.76 -4.70
N ALA A 133 10.15 0.45 -4.02
CA ALA A 133 11.51 0.69 -4.53
C ALA A 133 11.73 -0.04 -5.87
N TYR A 134 11.34 -1.30 -5.93
CA TYR A 134 11.41 -2.10 -7.15
C TYR A 134 10.57 -1.51 -8.30
N VAL A 135 9.33 -1.07 -8.05
CA VAL A 135 8.48 -0.45 -9.07
C VAL A 135 9.12 0.81 -9.64
N LEU A 136 9.69 1.68 -8.79
CA LEU A 136 10.39 2.88 -9.23
C LEU A 136 11.62 2.55 -10.09
N GLU A 137 12.36 1.51 -9.72
CA GLU A 137 13.50 1.03 -10.51
C GLU A 137 13.05 0.52 -11.89
N GLN A 138 12.03 -0.35 -11.95
CA GLN A 138 11.54 -0.89 -13.22
C GLN A 138 10.95 0.19 -14.12
N ALA A 139 10.21 1.15 -13.55
CA ALA A 139 9.68 2.29 -14.29
C ALA A 139 10.81 3.11 -14.93
N ARG A 140 11.86 3.44 -14.17
CA ARG A 140 13.04 4.14 -14.70
C ARG A 140 13.74 3.34 -15.80
N ARG A 141 13.95 2.03 -15.62
CA ARG A 141 14.53 1.13 -16.63
C ARG A 141 13.68 1.06 -17.91
N ALA A 142 12.36 1.16 -17.78
CA ALA A 142 11.42 1.16 -18.89
C ALA A 142 11.30 2.53 -19.61
N GLY A 143 12.04 3.55 -19.16
CA GLY A 143 12.00 4.90 -19.71
C GLY A 143 10.83 5.76 -19.22
N LEU A 144 10.14 5.34 -18.15
CA LEU A 144 9.07 6.12 -17.53
C LEU A 144 9.66 7.11 -16.51
N ALA A 145 9.43 8.40 -16.72
CA ALA A 145 9.81 9.42 -15.75
C ALA A 145 9.09 9.16 -14.41
N CYS A 146 9.81 9.28 -13.30
CA CYS A 146 9.27 9.02 -11.96
C CYS A 146 9.44 10.25 -11.07
N GLN A 147 8.36 10.67 -10.40
CA GLN A 147 8.35 11.81 -9.49
C GLN A 147 7.85 11.42 -8.11
N GLU A 148 8.76 11.51 -7.13
CA GLU A 148 8.48 11.38 -5.71
C GLU A 148 8.29 12.78 -5.13
N SER A 149 7.06 13.14 -4.72
CA SER A 149 6.73 14.51 -4.26
C SER A 149 5.57 14.49 -3.25
N ARG A 150 5.14 15.68 -2.83
CA ARG A 150 3.92 15.92 -2.06
C ARG A 150 2.76 16.15 -3.02
N TYR A 151 1.63 15.51 -2.73
CA TYR A 151 0.45 15.54 -3.60
C TYR A 151 -0.81 15.62 -2.73
N ALA A 152 -1.80 16.36 -3.19
CA ALA A 152 -3.14 16.40 -2.62
C ALA A 152 -4.05 15.36 -3.28
N TRP A 153 -5.24 15.14 -2.69
CA TRP A 153 -6.26 14.26 -3.26
C TRP A 153 -6.60 14.60 -4.72
N ASP A 154 -6.69 15.90 -5.05
CA ASP A 154 -7.03 16.39 -6.39
C ASP A 154 -5.98 16.00 -7.45
N ASP A 155 -4.71 15.85 -7.06
CA ASP A 155 -3.67 15.38 -7.99
C ASP A 155 -3.95 13.96 -8.48
N LEU A 156 -4.42 13.10 -7.57
CA LEU A 156 -4.78 11.72 -7.86
C LEU A 156 -6.09 11.61 -8.63
N LEU A 157 -7.05 12.52 -8.38
CA LEU A 157 -8.26 12.63 -9.20
C LEU A 157 -7.92 12.90 -10.67
N GLY A 158 -6.79 13.56 -10.97
CA GLY A 158 -6.31 13.78 -12.34
C GLY A 158 -5.58 12.61 -13.00
N ALA A 159 -5.41 11.46 -12.35
CA ALA A 159 -4.57 10.37 -12.85
C ALA A 159 -5.12 9.62 -14.09
N ASP A 160 -4.30 9.26 -15.05
CA ASP A 160 -4.70 8.38 -16.16
C ASP A 160 -4.85 6.92 -15.71
N GLU A 161 -3.90 6.48 -14.87
CA GLU A 161 -3.85 5.14 -14.29
C GLU A 161 -3.51 5.23 -12.80
N CYS A 162 -4.04 4.34 -11.97
CA CYS A 162 -3.69 4.26 -10.56
C CYS A 162 -3.50 2.80 -10.17
N PHE A 163 -2.57 2.52 -9.28
CA PHE A 163 -2.36 1.20 -8.70
C PHE A 163 -1.78 1.30 -7.29
N VAL A 164 -1.92 0.21 -6.53
CA VAL A 164 -1.34 0.08 -5.19
C VAL A 164 -0.39 -1.11 -5.15
N THR A 165 0.59 -1.07 -4.25
CA THR A 165 1.64 -2.10 -4.18
C THR A 165 1.87 -2.64 -2.78
N ASN A 166 1.97 -3.96 -2.63
CA ASN A 166 2.51 -4.58 -1.42
C ASN A 166 3.19 -5.92 -1.73
N SER A 167 3.89 -6.52 -0.77
CA SER A 167 4.69 -7.74 -1.02
C SER A 167 3.86 -9.01 -1.25
N ILE A 168 2.55 -9.02 -0.98
CA ILE A 168 1.69 -10.21 -1.10
C ILE A 168 0.83 -10.13 -2.36
N GLN A 169 0.19 -8.99 -2.57
CA GLN A 169 -0.67 -8.71 -3.72
C GLN A 169 0.10 -8.08 -4.87
N GLU A 170 1.38 -7.73 -4.67
CA GLU A 170 2.26 -7.14 -5.68
C GLU A 170 1.66 -5.83 -6.21
N ILE A 171 1.60 -5.64 -7.53
CA ILE A 171 0.98 -4.49 -8.17
C ILE A 171 -0.49 -4.80 -8.42
N VAL A 172 -1.40 -4.02 -7.81
CA VAL A 172 -2.84 -4.17 -7.95
C VAL A 172 -3.43 -2.92 -8.59
N PRO A 173 -4.09 -3.04 -9.75
CA PRO A 173 -4.75 -1.91 -10.40
C PRO A 173 -5.84 -1.30 -9.50
N VAL A 174 -5.93 0.02 -9.50
CA VAL A 174 -7.05 0.77 -8.94
C VAL A 174 -7.91 1.26 -10.10
N LEU A 175 -9.19 0.93 -10.07
CA LEU A 175 -10.13 1.17 -11.17
C LEU A 175 -11.20 2.21 -10.80
N ALA A 176 -11.30 2.57 -9.53
CA ALA A 176 -12.22 3.59 -9.05
C ALA A 176 -11.66 4.29 -7.83
N LEU A 177 -11.94 5.59 -7.74
CA LEU A 177 -11.65 6.45 -6.61
C LEU A 177 -12.98 6.81 -5.94
N GLN A 178 -13.04 6.73 -4.61
CA GLN A 178 -14.22 7.05 -3.83
C GLN A 178 -13.93 8.12 -2.80
N GLU A 179 -14.91 8.99 -2.59
CA GLU A 179 -14.96 9.92 -1.47
C GLU A 179 -15.16 9.17 -0.13
N PRO A 180 -14.95 9.82 1.02
CA PRO A 180 -15.06 9.17 2.32
C PRO A 180 -16.44 8.61 2.65
N ASP A 181 -17.49 9.11 2.02
CA ASP A 181 -18.86 8.60 2.14
C ASP A 181 -19.14 7.39 1.22
N GLY A 182 -18.15 6.98 0.42
CA GLY A 182 -18.25 5.88 -0.54
C GLY A 182 -18.84 6.27 -1.89
N GLN A 183 -19.17 7.54 -2.12
CA GLN A 183 -19.57 8.02 -3.44
C GLN A 183 -18.41 7.92 -4.43
N LEU A 184 -18.73 7.65 -5.69
CA LEU A 184 -17.72 7.55 -6.75
C LEU A 184 -17.21 8.96 -7.06
N ALA A 185 -15.94 9.21 -6.78
CA ALA A 185 -15.25 10.42 -7.19
C ALA A 185 -14.86 10.33 -8.68
N ARG A 186 -14.27 9.18 -9.08
CA ARG A 186 -13.82 8.96 -10.46
C ARG A 186 -13.58 7.47 -10.77
N GLY A 187 -13.67 7.08 -12.05
CA GLY A 187 -13.12 5.82 -12.57
C GLY A 187 -11.71 6.03 -13.14
N THR A 188 -10.79 5.11 -12.88
CA THR A 188 -9.40 5.12 -13.42
C THR A 188 -9.20 3.95 -14.37
N GLY A 189 -8.43 4.12 -15.46
CA GLY A 189 -8.21 3.07 -16.47
C GLY A 189 -9.19 3.07 -17.65
N GLY A 190 -9.33 4.21 -18.35
CA GLY A 190 -10.14 4.30 -19.57
C GLY A 190 -11.67 4.29 -19.37
N LEU A 191 -12.14 4.42 -18.13
CA LEU A 191 -13.57 4.41 -17.80
C LEU A 191 -14.15 5.81 -17.60
N ALA A 192 -15.18 6.11 -18.39
CA ALA A 192 -15.99 7.31 -18.32
C ALA A 192 -16.78 7.44 -17.00
N SER A 193 -17.11 8.68 -16.68
CA SER A 193 -17.69 9.23 -15.44
C SER A 193 -19.06 8.69 -14.98
N ASN A 194 -19.56 7.54 -15.47
CA ASN A 194 -20.92 7.09 -15.17
C ASN A 194 -21.04 5.63 -14.70
N ARG A 195 -21.88 5.41 -13.67
CA ARG A 195 -22.06 4.14 -12.93
C ARG A 195 -22.40 2.92 -13.80
N ALA A 196 -23.06 3.09 -14.94
CA ALA A 196 -23.44 1.99 -15.84
C ALA A 196 -22.29 1.51 -16.75
N ALA A 197 -21.24 2.33 -16.93
CA ALA A 197 -20.04 1.96 -17.69
C ALA A 197 -18.98 1.25 -16.81
N ALA A 198 -19.11 1.33 -15.48
CA ALA A 198 -18.14 0.81 -14.50
C ALA A 198 -17.89 -0.71 -14.58
N ASP A 199 -18.75 -1.46 -15.25
CA ASP A 199 -18.59 -2.90 -15.46
C ASP A 199 -17.84 -3.25 -16.76
N ALA A 200 -17.70 -2.32 -17.71
CA ALA A 200 -17.28 -2.64 -19.09
C ALA A 200 -15.82 -2.31 -19.45
N ALA A 201 -15.06 -1.56 -18.63
CA ALA A 201 -13.62 -1.37 -18.86
C ALA A 201 -12.81 -1.37 -17.54
N ARG A 202 -12.94 -2.46 -16.77
CA ARG A 202 -12.15 -2.75 -15.55
C ARG A 202 -10.72 -3.21 -15.85
N VAL A 203 -10.08 -2.65 -16.87
CA VAL A 203 -8.80 -3.16 -17.36
C VAL A 203 -7.69 -2.19 -16.94
N PRO A 204 -6.58 -2.67 -16.35
CA PRO A 204 -5.43 -1.82 -16.06
C PRO A 204 -4.93 -1.10 -17.32
N GLY A 205 -4.47 0.13 -17.16
CA GLY A 205 -3.88 0.87 -18.27
C GLY A 205 -2.55 0.27 -18.74
N PRO A 206 -2.00 0.77 -19.85
CA PRO A 206 -0.79 0.22 -20.47
C PRO A 206 0.43 0.25 -19.54
N TRP A 207 0.64 1.31 -18.75
CA TRP A 207 1.80 1.36 -17.86
C TRP A 207 1.65 0.42 -16.68
N THR A 208 0.46 0.35 -16.09
CA THR A 208 0.16 -0.57 -14.99
C THR A 208 0.40 -2.01 -15.43
N ARG A 209 -0.10 -2.42 -16.61
CA ARG A 209 0.15 -3.76 -17.17
C ARG A 209 1.62 -4.03 -17.39
N ARG A 210 2.34 -3.11 -18.04
CA ARG A 210 3.77 -3.26 -18.30
C ARG A 210 4.59 -3.44 -17.02
N LEU A 211 4.24 -2.71 -15.96
CA LEU A 211 4.90 -2.85 -14.65
C LEU A 211 4.53 -4.15 -13.95
N MET A 212 3.29 -4.63 -14.07
CA MET A 212 2.88 -5.95 -13.57
C MET A 212 3.69 -7.07 -14.23
N ASP A 213 3.82 -7.03 -15.57
CA ASP A 213 4.59 -8.02 -16.33
C ASP A 213 6.07 -7.99 -15.93
N ALA A 214 6.66 -6.79 -15.81
CA ALA A 214 8.05 -6.62 -15.40
C ALA A 214 8.31 -7.09 -13.95
N TYR A 215 7.34 -6.93 -13.05
CA TYR A 215 7.43 -7.44 -11.68
C TYR A 215 7.44 -8.97 -11.66
N ARG A 216 6.51 -9.60 -12.39
CA ARG A 216 6.39 -11.06 -12.42
C ARG A 216 7.58 -11.75 -13.09
N ALA A 217 8.03 -11.19 -14.21
CA ALA A 217 9.21 -11.71 -14.90
C ALA A 217 10.48 -11.70 -14.03
N ALA A 218 10.60 -10.80 -13.05
CA ALA A 218 11.71 -10.80 -12.11
C ALA A 218 11.47 -11.72 -10.91
N ALA A 219 10.26 -11.73 -10.36
CA ALA A 219 9.92 -12.62 -9.24
C ALA A 219 10.09 -14.11 -9.60
N GLU A 220 9.84 -14.48 -10.86
CA GLU A 220 10.00 -15.85 -11.37
C GLU A 220 11.45 -16.24 -11.66
N LYS A 221 12.33 -15.29 -11.96
CA LYS A 221 13.74 -15.57 -12.27
C LYS A 221 14.57 -15.95 -11.04
N GLY A 222 14.12 -15.59 -9.83
CA GLY A 222 14.95 -15.68 -8.62
C GLY A 222 16.19 -14.79 -8.72
N ASP A 223 16.91 -14.59 -7.60
CA ASP A 223 18.21 -13.89 -7.60
C ASP A 223 19.26 -14.72 -8.37
N GLU A 224 19.19 -14.74 -9.71
CA GLU A 224 20.29 -15.02 -10.61
C GLU A 224 20.75 -13.70 -11.24
N ALA A 225 21.32 -12.82 -10.42
CA ALA A 225 22.04 -11.61 -10.84
C ALA A 225 23.08 -11.20 -9.79
#